data_AF-A0AAY4EG66-F1
#
_entry.id   AF-A0AAY4EG66-F1
#
_cell.length_a   1.000
_cell.length_b   1.000
_cell.length_c   1.000
_cell.angle_alpha   90.00
_cell.angle_beta   90.00
_cell.angle_gamma   90.00
#
_symmetry.space_group_name_H-M   'P 1'
#
loop_
_entity.id
_entity.type
_entity.pdbx_description
1 polymer ?
#
loop_
_entity_poly.entity_id
_entity_poly.type
_entity_poly.pdbx_seq_one_letter_code
_entity_poly.pdbx_strand_id
1 'polypeptide(L)'
;RTPTLDGPLSESANTRRESGRFRPRRPPPSRRSSSRLPEPAWSARPVLSDAQSADPELLDAFAAPIVDRRETARLVRELAAVRPLPGLRHVKRVRPCGDRGKPHPLEILVCLLSDVPDVEDRGAATLSSLLPCESFDASGLGQPFLAKVPASPPLTRPQYERASAHWPTSFHEDKQVTSALKGQLFTSAQKAKMQEYMAAAVRAAEDGRGRGMDAVGAVMVDPDADRIVATAHDLRHGSHPLHHAVMVCIDLVARGQGGGAYCYERHPACGFAGPGIKGEQRYICTGYDLYVTREPCVMCAMALLHSRIGRVFYGSASADGAFGTKYKIHTHKDLNHRFEVFKGVLQQVCSDLNPETTS
;
A
#
# COMPACT_ATOMS: atom_id res chain seq x y z
N ARG A 1 60.01 -32.94 50.28
CA ARG A 1 60.64 -32.23 51.41
C ARG A 1 59.94 -30.89 51.57
N THR A 2 59.07 -30.74 52.57
CA THR A 2 58.82 -29.48 53.29
C THR A 2 60.07 -29.13 54.13
N PRO A 3 60.29 -27.89 54.64
CA PRO A 3 59.45 -27.10 55.56
C PRO A 3 59.05 -25.70 54.97
N THR A 4 58.15 -24.82 55.47
CA THR A 4 57.68 -24.37 56.83
C THR A 4 58.77 -23.60 57.62
N LEU A 5 58.60 -22.56 58.45
CA LEU A 5 57.51 -21.84 59.19
C LEU A 5 57.81 -20.29 59.09
N ASP A 6 57.17 -19.25 59.67
CA ASP A 6 55.91 -18.98 60.43
C ASP A 6 55.43 -17.51 60.08
N GLY A 7 54.77 -16.60 60.82
CA GLY A 7 54.29 -16.44 62.22
C GLY A 7 55.17 -15.49 63.10
N PRO A 8 54.69 -14.88 64.23
CA PRO A 8 53.31 -14.80 64.76
C PRO A 8 52.89 -13.44 65.44
N LEU A 9 51.64 -13.33 65.95
CA LEU A 9 51.13 -12.42 67.03
C LEU A 9 51.23 -10.86 66.83
N SER A 10 50.59 -9.97 67.62
CA SER A 10 49.24 -9.89 68.24
C SER A 10 49.03 -8.52 68.95
N GLU A 11 47.82 -7.94 69.01
CA GLU A 11 47.21 -7.28 70.21
C GLU A 11 45.89 -6.55 69.91
N SER A 12 45.18 -6.06 70.95
CA SER A 12 43.82 -5.49 70.86
C SER A 12 43.51 -4.41 71.92
N ALA A 13 43.13 -3.18 71.50
CA ALA A 13 42.50 -2.19 72.40
C ALA A 13 41.69 -1.07 71.70
N ASN A 14 40.37 -1.24 71.66
CA ASN A 14 39.31 -0.30 72.11
C ASN A 14 39.17 1.19 71.64
N THR A 15 37.92 1.67 71.72
CA THR A 15 37.42 3.07 71.73
C THR A 15 37.75 4.04 70.58
N ARG A 16 36.76 4.27 69.70
CA ARG A 16 35.85 5.43 69.81
C ARG A 16 34.56 5.22 68.99
N ARG A 17 33.43 5.74 69.47
CA ARG A 17 32.17 5.85 68.70
C ARG A 17 32.07 7.26 68.14
N GLU A 18 31.89 7.39 66.83
CA GLU A 18 31.41 8.63 66.20
C GLU A 18 30.19 8.36 65.30
N SER A 19 29.31 9.34 65.21
CA SER A 19 27.90 9.18 64.80
C SER A 19 27.69 9.34 63.28
N GLY A 20 28.11 8.33 62.53
CA GLY A 20 27.86 8.23 61.08
C GLY A 20 26.36 8.20 60.73
N ARG A 21 25.83 9.29 60.15
CA ARG A 21 24.42 9.41 59.75
C ARG A 21 24.06 8.41 58.66
N PHE A 22 22.97 7.67 58.84
CA PHE A 22 22.37 6.84 57.79
C PHE A 22 22.05 7.68 56.54
N ARG A 23 22.70 7.38 55.41
CA ARG A 23 22.25 7.85 54.09
C ARG A 23 21.23 6.84 53.53
N PRO A 24 20.04 7.26 53.08
CA PRO A 24 19.11 6.35 52.43
C PRO A 24 19.72 5.78 51.15
N ARG A 25 19.51 4.49 50.89
CA ARG A 25 19.93 3.85 49.63
C ARG A 25 19.21 4.54 48.47
N ARG A 26 19.94 4.91 47.41
CA ARG A 26 19.31 5.35 46.15
C ARG A 26 18.41 4.22 45.62
N PRO A 27 17.21 4.52 45.09
CA PRO A 27 16.45 3.53 44.34
C PRO A 27 17.26 3.08 43.11
N PRO A 28 17.02 1.85 42.60
CA PRO A 28 17.60 1.44 41.32
C PRO A 28 17.18 2.41 40.22
N PRO A 29 18.03 2.68 39.20
CA PRO A 29 17.64 3.53 38.09
C PRO A 29 16.40 2.97 37.42
N SER A 30 15.39 3.83 37.21
CA SER A 30 14.19 3.45 36.48
C SER A 30 14.59 2.92 35.09
N ARG A 31 13.87 1.90 34.61
CA ARG A 31 14.03 1.42 33.23
C ARG A 31 13.93 2.64 32.31
N ARG A 32 15.02 2.97 31.60
CA ARG A 32 15.01 4.05 30.61
C ARG A 32 13.83 3.81 29.69
N SER A 33 12.94 4.80 29.59
CA SER A 33 11.93 4.82 28.54
C SER A 33 12.64 4.55 27.22
N SER A 34 12.16 3.57 26.46
CA SER A 34 12.70 3.29 25.13
C SER A 34 12.47 4.54 24.29
N SER A 35 13.52 5.35 24.14
CA SER A 35 13.49 6.53 23.30
C SER A 35 13.04 6.09 21.92
N ARG A 36 11.81 6.45 21.53
CA ARG A 36 11.34 6.23 20.17
C ARG A 36 12.36 6.91 19.28
N LEU A 37 13.04 6.13 18.45
CA LEU A 37 13.79 6.69 17.34
C LEU A 37 12.80 7.59 16.58
N PRO A 38 13.20 8.81 16.19
CA PRO A 38 12.31 9.68 15.43
C PRO A 38 11.79 8.91 14.22
N GLU A 39 10.48 8.94 13.97
CA GLU A 39 9.94 8.20 12.83
C GLU A 39 10.61 8.71 11.54
N PRO A 40 10.98 7.80 10.63
CA PRO A 40 11.70 8.18 9.42
C PRO A 40 10.91 9.25 8.65
N ALA A 41 11.60 10.25 8.12
CA ALA A 41 11.02 11.36 7.36
C ALA A 41 10.49 10.95 5.96
N TRP A 42 10.14 9.67 5.79
CA TRP A 42 9.68 9.05 4.55
C TRP A 42 8.67 7.95 4.90
N SER A 43 7.77 7.63 3.97
CA SER A 43 6.79 6.56 4.16
C SER A 43 6.49 5.83 2.85
N ALA A 44 6.60 4.50 2.88
CA ALA A 44 6.27 3.62 1.77
C ALA A 44 4.75 3.56 1.59
N ARG A 45 4.24 4.24 0.56
CA ARG A 45 2.82 4.28 0.22
C ARG A 45 2.53 3.30 -0.92
N PRO A 46 1.49 2.45 -0.83
CA PRO A 46 1.13 1.54 -1.93
C PRO A 46 0.71 2.34 -3.17
N VAL A 47 1.07 1.85 -4.36
CA VAL A 47 0.60 2.44 -5.62
C VAL A 47 -0.60 1.64 -6.12
N LEU A 48 -1.79 2.15 -5.78
CA LEU A 48 -3.07 1.49 -6.03
C LEU A 48 -3.53 1.60 -7.49
N SER A 49 -4.26 0.58 -7.94
CA SER A 49 -4.95 0.59 -9.24
C SER A 49 -5.97 1.72 -9.33
N ASP A 50 -6.31 2.16 -10.55
CA ASP A 50 -7.30 3.23 -10.73
C ASP A 50 -8.65 2.89 -10.10
N ALA A 51 -9.09 1.63 -10.20
CA ALA A 51 -10.30 1.15 -9.54
C ALA A 51 -10.28 1.25 -8.00
N GLN A 52 -9.09 1.27 -7.37
CA GLN A 52 -8.92 1.43 -5.92
C GLN A 52 -8.67 2.88 -5.47
N SER A 53 -8.11 3.72 -6.36
CA SER A 53 -7.81 5.13 -6.07
C SER A 53 -8.87 6.12 -6.52
N ALA A 54 -9.67 5.77 -7.53
CA ALA A 54 -10.71 6.62 -8.09
C ALA A 54 -11.82 6.93 -7.08
N ASP A 55 -12.55 8.01 -7.36
CA ASP A 55 -13.74 8.39 -6.62
C ASP A 55 -14.91 7.45 -6.98
N PRO A 56 -15.83 7.15 -6.05
CA PRO A 56 -16.96 6.27 -6.35
C PRO A 56 -17.85 6.89 -7.43
N GLU A 57 -17.97 6.22 -8.58
CA GLU A 57 -18.95 6.56 -9.61
C GLU A 57 -20.38 6.45 -9.04
N LEU A 58 -21.25 7.39 -9.40
CA LEU A 58 -22.59 7.53 -8.84
C LEU A 58 -23.67 7.49 -9.92
N LEU A 59 -24.56 6.50 -9.84
CA LEU A 59 -25.74 6.40 -10.69
C LEU A 59 -26.89 7.23 -10.10
N ASP A 60 -27.74 7.80 -10.97
CA ASP A 60 -29.04 8.32 -10.57
C ASP A 60 -30.04 7.18 -10.40
N ALA A 61 -30.78 7.22 -9.30
CA ALA A 61 -31.80 6.25 -8.97
C ALA A 61 -33.00 6.94 -8.31
N PHE A 62 -34.18 6.35 -8.45
CA PHE A 62 -35.34 6.78 -7.67
C PHE A 62 -35.40 6.00 -6.36
N ALA A 63 -35.62 6.71 -5.26
CA ALA A 63 -35.94 6.17 -3.95
C ALA A 63 -37.31 6.69 -3.49
N ALA A 64 -37.94 6.04 -2.52
CA ALA A 64 -39.21 6.44 -1.94
C ALA A 64 -39.17 6.36 -0.39
N PRO A 65 -39.89 7.22 0.34
CA PRO A 65 -40.22 7.03 1.74
C PRO A 65 -40.93 5.69 1.98
N ILE A 66 -40.62 5.00 3.08
CA ILE A 66 -41.52 3.97 3.64
C ILE A 66 -42.33 4.64 4.75
N VAL A 67 -43.62 4.89 4.52
CA VAL A 67 -44.51 5.58 5.48
C VAL A 67 -45.08 4.65 6.55
N ASP A 68 -45.32 3.37 6.26
CA ASP A 68 -45.52 2.34 7.30
C ASP A 68 -44.35 1.34 7.32
N ARG A 69 -43.58 1.39 8.41
CA ARG A 69 -42.47 0.47 8.68
C ARG A 69 -42.86 -1.01 8.71
N ARG A 70 -44.13 -1.35 8.94
CA ARG A 70 -44.64 -2.74 8.90
C ARG A 70 -44.47 -3.35 7.50
N GLU A 71 -44.68 -2.54 6.47
CA GLU A 71 -44.65 -2.98 5.08
C GLU A 71 -43.23 -3.18 4.54
N THR A 72 -42.18 -2.75 5.26
CA THR A 72 -40.78 -2.81 4.82
C THR A 72 -40.37 -4.17 4.24
N ALA A 73 -40.71 -5.28 4.92
CA ALA A 73 -40.33 -6.62 4.47
C ALA A 73 -41.08 -7.05 3.19
N ARG A 74 -42.33 -6.62 3.04
CA ARG A 74 -43.17 -6.87 1.86
C ARG A 74 -42.67 -6.06 0.66
N LEU A 75 -42.50 -4.74 0.86
CA LEU A 75 -42.00 -3.80 -0.14
C LEU A 75 -40.62 -4.20 -0.67
N VAL A 76 -39.69 -4.64 0.20
CA VAL A 76 -38.37 -5.14 -0.24
C VAL A 76 -38.50 -6.39 -1.12
N ARG A 77 -39.38 -7.33 -0.78
CA ARG A 77 -39.61 -8.56 -1.55
C ARG A 77 -40.24 -8.27 -2.92
N GLU A 78 -41.30 -7.46 -2.94
CA GLU A 78 -42.04 -7.15 -4.17
C GLU A 78 -41.27 -6.20 -5.10
N LEU A 79 -40.57 -5.18 -4.58
CA LEU A 79 -39.67 -4.36 -5.40
C LEU A 79 -38.47 -5.15 -5.92
N ALA A 80 -37.98 -6.17 -5.21
CA ALA A 80 -36.92 -7.04 -5.73
C ALA A 80 -37.38 -7.91 -6.92
N ALA A 81 -38.68 -8.21 -7.03
CA ALA A 81 -39.27 -8.93 -8.16
C ALA A 81 -39.62 -8.00 -9.33
N VAL A 82 -40.25 -6.85 -9.07
CA VAL A 82 -40.74 -5.91 -10.11
C VAL A 82 -39.64 -4.98 -10.63
N ARG A 83 -38.72 -4.54 -9.78
CA ARG A 83 -37.56 -3.71 -10.12
C ARG A 83 -36.28 -4.30 -9.49
N PRO A 84 -35.77 -5.44 -9.99
CA PRO A 84 -34.47 -5.95 -9.57
C PRO A 84 -33.36 -4.93 -9.88
N LEU A 85 -32.30 -4.93 -9.07
CA LEU A 85 -31.13 -4.06 -9.26
C LEU A 85 -29.91 -4.92 -9.62
N PRO A 86 -29.75 -5.34 -10.89
CA PRO A 86 -28.57 -6.09 -11.33
C PRO A 86 -27.29 -5.25 -11.14
N GLY A 87 -26.15 -5.92 -10.92
CA GLY A 87 -24.87 -5.28 -10.59
C GLY A 87 -24.79 -4.70 -9.16
N LEU A 88 -25.84 -4.02 -8.68
CA LEU A 88 -25.83 -3.26 -7.42
C LEU A 88 -26.04 -4.10 -6.14
N ARG A 89 -25.52 -5.33 -6.10
CA ARG A 89 -25.63 -6.22 -4.92
C ARG A 89 -24.96 -5.66 -3.65
N HIS A 90 -24.06 -4.70 -3.80
CA HIS A 90 -23.45 -3.97 -2.70
C HIS A 90 -24.34 -2.86 -2.11
N VAL A 91 -25.29 -2.33 -2.88
CA VAL A 91 -26.17 -1.23 -2.43
C VAL A 91 -27.30 -1.80 -1.56
N LYS A 92 -27.44 -1.29 -0.32
CA LYS A 92 -28.51 -1.76 0.58
C LYS A 92 -29.86 -1.21 0.10
N ARG A 93 -30.84 -2.08 -0.18
CA ARG A 93 -32.16 -1.67 -0.72
C ARG A 93 -32.89 -0.64 0.16
N VAL A 94 -32.71 -0.68 1.48
CA VAL A 94 -33.35 0.21 2.46
C VAL A 94 -32.28 0.93 3.28
N ARG A 95 -32.54 2.20 3.62
CA ARG A 95 -31.78 3.00 4.57
C ARG A 95 -32.69 3.66 5.62
N PRO A 96 -32.19 4.03 6.82
CA PRO A 96 -32.85 5.00 7.67
C PRO A 96 -33.01 6.34 6.95
N CYS A 97 -34.08 7.08 7.25
CA CYS A 97 -34.20 8.46 6.77
C CYS A 97 -33.00 9.30 7.25
N GLY A 98 -32.40 10.08 6.35
CA GLY A 98 -31.25 10.94 6.66
C GLY A 98 -31.60 12.16 7.52
N ASP A 99 -32.89 12.53 7.58
CA ASP A 99 -33.41 13.66 8.33
C ASP A 99 -34.45 13.18 9.37
N ARG A 100 -34.24 13.57 10.64
CA ARG A 100 -35.11 13.21 11.76
C ARG A 100 -36.37 14.08 11.86
N GLY A 101 -36.47 15.16 11.08
CA GLY A 101 -37.66 15.99 10.98
C GLY A 101 -38.72 15.43 10.03
N LYS A 102 -38.37 14.47 9.14
CA LYS A 102 -39.34 13.84 8.24
C LYS A 102 -40.22 12.82 8.96
N PRO A 103 -41.49 12.63 8.55
CA PRO A 103 -42.44 11.75 9.22
C PRO A 103 -42.19 10.24 8.98
N HIS A 104 -41.30 9.87 8.05
CA HIS A 104 -41.02 8.47 7.70
C HIS A 104 -39.67 8.00 8.27
N PRO A 105 -39.58 6.83 8.92
CA PRO A 105 -38.34 6.36 9.56
C PRO A 105 -37.32 5.77 8.57
N LEU A 106 -37.78 5.34 7.39
CA LEU A 106 -37.00 4.61 6.40
C LEU A 106 -37.22 5.17 4.98
N GLU A 107 -36.27 4.89 4.10
CA GLU A 107 -36.30 5.17 2.66
C GLU A 107 -35.85 3.90 1.91
N ILE A 108 -36.49 3.59 0.78
CA ILE A 108 -36.24 2.39 -0.04
C ILE A 108 -35.91 2.76 -1.48
N LEU A 109 -34.95 2.05 -2.07
CA LEU A 109 -34.51 2.24 -3.46
C LEU A 109 -35.50 1.55 -4.42
N VAL A 110 -36.02 2.27 -5.40
CA VAL A 110 -37.08 1.80 -6.31
C VAL A 110 -36.48 1.21 -7.59
N CYS A 111 -35.73 2.00 -8.36
CA CYS A 111 -35.08 1.60 -9.63
C CYS A 111 -33.93 2.57 -9.96
N LEU A 112 -33.05 2.22 -10.91
CA LEU A 112 -32.15 3.20 -11.52
C LEU A 112 -32.93 4.07 -12.51
N LEU A 113 -32.46 5.30 -12.72
CA LEU A 113 -33.01 6.19 -13.74
C LEU A 113 -32.89 5.60 -15.16
N SER A 114 -31.87 4.76 -15.41
CA SER A 114 -31.70 3.99 -16.65
C SER A 114 -32.84 3.01 -16.93
N ASP A 115 -33.58 2.59 -15.91
CA ASP A 115 -34.62 1.55 -16.01
C ASP A 115 -36.00 2.15 -16.35
N VAL A 116 -36.08 3.49 -16.45
CA VAL A 116 -37.28 4.30 -16.65
C VAL A 116 -36.99 5.49 -17.59
N PRO A 117 -36.52 5.24 -18.84
CA PRO A 117 -36.10 6.31 -19.76
C PRO A 117 -37.24 7.27 -20.14
N ASP A 118 -38.49 6.82 -20.08
CA ASP A 118 -39.70 7.57 -20.43
C ASP A 118 -40.12 8.63 -19.38
N VAL A 119 -39.40 8.71 -18.25
CA VAL A 119 -39.65 9.70 -17.19
C VAL A 119 -38.88 10.99 -17.49
N GLU A 120 -39.42 11.80 -18.39
CA GLU A 120 -38.82 13.07 -18.84
C GLU A 120 -38.64 14.07 -17.68
N ASP A 121 -39.71 14.38 -16.95
CA ASP A 121 -39.64 15.20 -15.74
C ASP A 121 -39.30 14.33 -14.51
N ARG A 122 -38.00 14.33 -14.19
CA ARG A 122 -37.45 13.62 -13.02
C ARG A 122 -37.90 14.21 -11.67
N GLY A 123 -38.45 15.42 -11.65
CA GLY A 123 -39.03 16.07 -10.47
C GLY A 123 -40.51 15.73 -10.25
N ALA A 124 -41.24 15.41 -11.32
CA ALA A 124 -42.66 15.02 -11.29
C ALA A 124 -42.89 13.48 -11.32
N ALA A 125 -41.83 12.69 -11.21
CA ALA A 125 -41.92 11.23 -11.19
C ALA A 125 -42.88 10.71 -10.10
N THR A 126 -43.75 9.77 -10.45
CA THR A 126 -44.75 9.18 -9.54
C THR A 126 -44.47 7.69 -9.33
N LEU A 127 -45.00 7.10 -8.24
CA LEU A 127 -44.87 5.65 -8.04
C LEU A 127 -45.45 4.86 -9.23
N SER A 128 -46.58 5.29 -9.80
CA SER A 128 -47.20 4.66 -10.97
C SER A 128 -46.33 4.71 -12.22
N SER A 129 -45.60 5.80 -12.47
CA SER A 129 -44.67 5.89 -13.61
C SER A 129 -43.41 5.04 -13.42
N LEU A 130 -42.96 4.86 -12.17
CA LEU A 130 -41.81 4.01 -11.85
C LEU A 130 -42.16 2.51 -11.77
N LEU A 131 -43.40 2.20 -11.39
CA LEU A 131 -43.91 0.85 -11.12
C LEU A 131 -45.24 0.63 -11.86
N PRO A 132 -45.25 0.60 -13.21
CA PRO A 132 -46.46 0.47 -14.03
C PRO A 132 -47.08 -0.94 -14.01
N CYS A 133 -46.80 -1.75 -12.98
CA CYS A 133 -47.28 -3.12 -12.85
C CYS A 133 -48.48 -3.14 -11.91
N GLU A 134 -49.68 -3.46 -12.43
CA GLU A 134 -50.93 -3.46 -11.67
C GLU A 134 -50.93 -4.39 -10.44
N SER A 135 -50.03 -5.39 -10.40
CA SER A 135 -49.88 -6.30 -9.26
C SER A 135 -48.93 -5.80 -8.16
N PHE A 136 -48.36 -4.59 -8.27
CA PHE A 136 -47.54 -3.99 -7.22
C PHE A 136 -48.39 -3.05 -6.36
N ASP A 137 -48.67 -3.46 -5.12
CA ASP A 137 -49.32 -2.60 -4.15
C ASP A 137 -48.33 -1.59 -3.54
N ALA A 138 -48.48 -0.32 -3.92
CA ALA A 138 -47.68 0.80 -3.42
C ALA A 138 -48.05 1.26 -2.01
N SER A 139 -49.03 0.64 -1.35
CA SER A 139 -49.41 0.98 0.03
C SER A 139 -48.23 0.87 0.99
N GLY A 140 -47.97 1.94 1.74
CA GLY A 140 -46.80 2.04 2.62
C GLY A 140 -45.60 2.77 1.98
N LEU A 141 -45.66 3.17 0.71
CA LEU A 141 -44.69 4.10 0.09
C LEU A 141 -45.19 5.55 0.08
N GLY A 142 -44.26 6.50 0.16
CA GLY A 142 -44.49 7.92 -0.14
C GLY A 142 -44.04 8.31 -1.56
N GLN A 143 -44.19 9.59 -1.91
CA GLN A 143 -43.74 10.10 -3.22
C GLN A 143 -42.23 9.86 -3.44
N PRO A 144 -41.81 9.45 -4.65
CA PRO A 144 -40.42 9.15 -4.92
C PRO A 144 -39.58 10.43 -5.06
N PHE A 145 -38.26 10.27 -4.96
CA PHE A 145 -37.27 11.33 -5.10
C PHE A 145 -35.97 10.78 -5.72
N LEU A 146 -35.18 11.65 -6.35
CA LEU A 146 -33.87 11.28 -6.87
C LEU A 146 -32.84 11.07 -5.75
N ALA A 147 -32.07 10.00 -5.86
CA ALA A 147 -30.92 9.68 -5.02
C ALA A 147 -29.72 9.26 -5.88
N LYS A 148 -28.51 9.53 -5.38
CA LYS A 148 -27.26 9.00 -5.95
C LYS A 148 -26.88 7.70 -5.26
N VAL A 149 -26.53 6.67 -6.02
CA VAL A 149 -26.08 5.36 -5.49
C VAL A 149 -24.73 4.95 -6.09
N PRO A 150 -23.83 4.29 -5.33
CA PRO A 150 -22.53 3.86 -5.86
C PRO A 150 -22.67 2.81 -6.96
N ALA A 151 -22.12 3.07 -8.15
CA ALA A 151 -22.19 2.18 -9.31
C ALA A 151 -21.47 0.83 -9.07
N SER A 152 -20.34 0.87 -8.38
CA SER A 152 -19.49 -0.27 -8.09
C SER A 152 -19.24 -0.45 -6.58
N PRO A 153 -18.95 -1.68 -6.11
CA PRO A 153 -18.55 -1.92 -4.73
C PRO A 153 -17.22 -1.19 -4.42
N PRO A 154 -17.10 -0.50 -3.27
CA PRO A 154 -15.87 0.17 -2.88
C PRO A 154 -14.75 -0.85 -2.59
N LEU A 155 -13.55 -0.61 -3.12
CA LEU A 155 -12.40 -1.49 -2.95
C LEU A 155 -11.47 -1.06 -1.81
N THR A 156 -11.60 0.19 -1.33
CA THR A 156 -10.82 0.73 -0.21
C THR A 156 -11.71 1.40 0.82
N ARG A 157 -11.23 1.51 2.06
CA ARG A 157 -11.97 2.19 3.14
C ARG A 157 -12.32 3.66 2.81
N PRO A 158 -11.42 4.48 2.24
CA PRO A 158 -11.75 5.84 1.79
C PRO A 158 -12.75 5.88 0.61
N GLN A 159 -12.81 4.86 -0.24
CA GLN A 159 -13.91 4.73 -1.21
C GLN A 159 -15.22 4.38 -0.52
N TYR A 160 -15.22 3.45 0.44
CA TYR A 160 -16.42 3.05 1.19
C TYR A 160 -17.04 4.20 1.99
N GLU A 161 -16.22 5.00 2.65
CA GLU A 161 -16.67 6.14 3.47
C GLU A 161 -17.32 7.22 2.59
N ARG A 162 -16.75 7.50 1.41
CA ARG A 162 -17.33 8.42 0.41
C ARG A 162 -18.60 7.84 -0.25
N ALA A 163 -18.56 6.58 -0.69
CA ALA A 163 -19.70 5.90 -1.30
C ALA A 163 -20.92 5.84 -0.36
N SER A 164 -20.69 5.53 0.92
CA SER A 164 -21.74 5.40 1.93
C SER A 164 -22.39 6.73 2.31
N ALA A 165 -21.74 7.88 2.05
CA ALA A 165 -22.32 9.20 2.25
C ALA A 165 -23.46 9.50 1.27
N HIS A 166 -23.46 8.87 0.08
CA HIS A 166 -24.55 8.99 -0.90
C HIS A 166 -25.66 7.97 -0.62
N TRP A 167 -25.30 6.68 -0.51
CA TRP A 167 -26.23 5.63 -0.14
C TRP A 167 -25.53 4.47 0.59
N PRO A 168 -26.11 3.88 1.66
CA PRO A 168 -25.48 2.79 2.39
C PRO A 168 -25.12 1.59 1.52
N THR A 169 -23.84 1.26 1.47
CA THR A 169 -23.28 0.11 0.74
C THR A 169 -22.71 -0.94 1.70
N SER A 170 -22.46 -2.16 1.22
CA SER A 170 -21.57 -3.13 1.86
C SER A 170 -20.12 -2.83 1.50
N PHE A 171 -19.20 -3.18 2.40
CA PHE A 171 -17.76 -3.18 2.16
C PHE A 171 -17.12 -4.36 2.88
N HIS A 172 -16.33 -5.15 2.14
CA HIS A 172 -15.52 -6.21 2.69
C HIS A 172 -14.07 -5.74 2.70
N GLU A 173 -13.53 -5.50 3.89
CA GLU A 173 -12.26 -4.81 4.05
C GLU A 173 -11.05 -5.71 3.75
N ASP A 174 -10.32 -5.37 2.69
CA ASP A 174 -8.94 -5.83 2.50
C ASP A 174 -8.04 -5.24 3.60
N LYS A 175 -7.60 -6.10 4.52
CA LYS A 175 -6.77 -5.72 5.66
C LYS A 175 -5.36 -5.26 5.25
N GLN A 176 -4.82 -5.80 4.15
CA GLN A 176 -3.48 -5.45 3.65
C GLN A 176 -3.51 -4.07 3.02
N VAL A 177 -4.49 -3.80 2.14
CA VAL A 177 -4.70 -2.48 1.53
C VAL A 177 -5.04 -1.42 2.58
N THR A 178 -5.90 -1.71 3.56
CA THR A 178 -6.16 -0.78 4.67
C THR A 178 -4.92 -0.52 5.52
N SER A 179 -4.11 -1.54 5.83
CA SER A 179 -2.87 -1.36 6.61
C SER A 179 -1.84 -0.53 5.84
N ALA A 180 -1.72 -0.77 4.53
CA ALA A 180 -0.84 -0.01 3.64
C ALA A 180 -1.28 1.46 3.51
N LEU A 181 -2.57 1.73 3.35
CA LEU A 181 -3.14 3.09 3.34
C LEU A 181 -2.93 3.84 4.67
N LYS A 182 -2.90 3.13 5.80
CA LYS A 182 -2.58 3.69 7.13
C LYS A 182 -1.08 3.84 7.40
N GLY A 183 -0.20 3.45 6.48
CA GLY A 183 1.27 3.44 6.70
C GLY A 183 1.75 2.39 7.72
N GLN A 184 0.88 1.42 8.05
CA GLN A 184 1.02 0.41 9.11
C GLN A 184 1.48 -0.96 8.58
N LEU A 185 1.59 -1.14 7.25
CA LEU A 185 2.00 -2.41 6.63
C LEU A 185 3.41 -2.86 7.05
N PHE A 186 4.32 -1.92 7.30
CA PHE A 186 5.72 -2.20 7.67
C PHE A 186 6.01 -1.79 9.11
N THR A 187 6.54 -2.73 9.90
CA THR A 187 7.05 -2.48 11.26
C THR A 187 8.26 -1.54 11.23
N SER A 188 8.61 -0.95 12.38
CA SER A 188 9.80 -0.08 12.49
C SER A 188 11.10 -0.80 12.13
N ALA A 189 11.21 -2.11 12.40
CA ALA A 189 12.36 -2.93 12.02
C ALA A 189 12.44 -3.11 10.49
N GLN A 190 11.32 -3.44 9.84
CA GLN A 190 11.26 -3.51 8.38
C GLN A 190 11.55 -2.13 7.74
N LYS A 191 11.02 -1.04 8.29
CA LYS A 191 11.34 0.33 7.82
C LYS A 191 12.84 0.63 7.92
N ALA A 192 13.53 0.18 8.97
CA ALA A 192 14.99 0.31 9.06
C ALA A 192 15.70 -0.47 7.92
N LYS A 193 15.31 -1.71 7.64
CA LYS A 193 15.83 -2.49 6.51
C LYS A 193 15.56 -1.85 5.14
N MET A 194 14.35 -1.37 4.91
CA MET A 194 13.98 -0.62 3.70
C MET A 194 14.87 0.63 3.49
N GLN A 195 15.27 1.29 4.58
CA GLN A 195 16.21 2.41 4.55
C GLN A 195 17.66 1.95 4.27
N GLU A 196 18.12 0.83 4.84
CA GLU A 196 19.43 0.23 4.51
C GLU A 196 19.52 -0.12 3.02
N TYR A 197 18.49 -0.77 2.46
CA TYR A 197 18.44 -1.18 1.06
C TYR A 197 18.33 0.01 0.10
N MET A 198 17.44 0.97 0.36
CA MET A 198 17.35 2.16 -0.49
C MET A 198 18.60 3.04 -0.38
N ALA A 199 19.25 3.13 0.78
CA ALA A 199 20.54 3.82 0.90
C ALA A 199 21.67 3.13 0.10
N ALA A 200 21.60 1.81 -0.11
CA ALA A 200 22.51 1.11 -1.02
C ALA A 200 22.23 1.44 -2.49
N ALA A 201 20.95 1.52 -2.89
CA ALA A 201 20.56 2.00 -4.22
C ALA A 201 21.00 3.46 -4.46
N VAL A 202 20.90 4.34 -3.45
CA VAL A 202 21.42 5.72 -3.52
C VAL A 202 22.94 5.73 -3.76
N ARG A 203 23.74 4.99 -2.97
CA ARG A 203 25.21 4.93 -3.20
C ARG A 203 25.56 4.46 -4.61
N ALA A 204 24.89 3.44 -5.12
CA ALA A 204 25.08 2.99 -6.49
C ALA A 204 24.75 4.07 -7.53
N ALA A 205 23.68 4.85 -7.32
CA ALA A 205 23.33 6.00 -8.17
C ALA A 205 24.43 7.09 -8.15
N GLU A 206 25.07 7.30 -7.01
CA GLU A 206 26.17 8.25 -6.85
C GLU A 206 27.47 7.77 -7.52
N ASP A 207 27.79 6.47 -7.40
CA ASP A 207 28.89 5.82 -8.14
C ASP A 207 28.69 5.92 -9.66
N GLY A 208 27.44 5.74 -10.12
CA GLY A 208 27.06 5.93 -11.53
C GLY A 208 27.25 7.38 -12.00
N ARG A 209 26.73 8.34 -11.23
CA ARG A 209 26.88 9.79 -11.49
C ARG A 209 28.36 10.20 -11.52
N GLY A 210 29.18 9.70 -10.60
CA GLY A 210 30.64 9.93 -10.57
C GLY A 210 31.40 9.37 -11.78
N ARG A 211 30.72 8.57 -12.62
CA ARG A 211 31.26 7.96 -13.86
C ARG A 211 30.52 8.43 -15.11
N GLY A 212 29.79 9.55 -15.04
CA GLY A 212 29.10 10.18 -16.17
C GLY A 212 27.77 9.51 -16.57
N MET A 213 27.17 8.71 -15.70
CA MET A 213 25.87 8.07 -15.94
C MET A 213 24.71 8.85 -15.28
N ASP A 214 23.48 8.58 -15.72
CA ASP A 214 22.27 9.02 -15.02
C ASP A 214 22.32 8.62 -13.53
N ALA A 215 21.92 9.53 -12.62
CA ALA A 215 21.88 9.28 -11.18
C ALA A 215 20.70 8.40 -10.75
N VAL A 216 20.68 7.17 -11.27
CA VAL A 216 19.71 6.11 -10.95
C VAL A 216 20.46 4.87 -10.49
N GLY A 217 20.04 4.32 -9.35
CA GLY A 217 20.62 3.13 -8.75
C GLY A 217 19.55 2.18 -8.24
N ALA A 218 19.88 0.89 -8.18
CA ALA A 218 18.98 -0.19 -7.86
C ALA A 218 19.68 -1.28 -7.05
N VAL A 219 18.96 -1.89 -6.10
CA VAL A 219 19.35 -3.15 -5.47
C VAL A 219 18.21 -4.16 -5.50
N MET A 220 18.56 -5.40 -5.81
CA MET A 220 17.69 -6.56 -5.65
C MET A 220 17.92 -7.17 -4.26
N VAL A 221 16.86 -7.48 -3.54
CA VAL A 221 16.87 -7.99 -2.17
C VAL A 221 16.16 -9.34 -2.10
N ASP A 222 16.75 -10.26 -1.34
CA ASP A 222 16.16 -11.55 -0.99
C ASP A 222 15.45 -11.42 0.36
N PRO A 223 14.11 -11.29 0.40
CA PRO A 223 13.37 -10.96 1.62
C PRO A 223 13.38 -12.10 2.65
N ASP A 224 13.59 -13.35 2.22
CA ASP A 224 13.69 -14.51 3.11
C ASP A 224 15.07 -14.62 3.78
N ALA A 225 16.08 -13.93 3.24
CA ALA A 225 17.46 -13.92 3.73
C ALA A 225 17.95 -12.52 4.15
N ASP A 226 17.05 -11.54 4.17
CA ASP A 226 17.21 -10.15 4.64
C ASP A 226 18.47 -9.42 4.10
N ARG A 227 18.81 -9.68 2.83
CA ARG A 227 20.09 -9.27 2.21
C ARG A 227 19.94 -8.85 0.74
N ILE A 228 20.84 -7.96 0.30
CA ILE A 228 21.00 -7.60 -1.12
C ILE A 228 21.63 -8.77 -1.87
N VAL A 229 21.10 -9.09 -3.06
CA VAL A 229 21.63 -10.11 -3.99
C VAL A 229 22.24 -9.51 -5.24
N ALA A 230 21.84 -8.31 -5.65
CA ALA A 230 22.48 -7.58 -6.74
C ALA A 230 22.41 -6.08 -6.47
N THR A 231 23.48 -5.37 -6.83
CA THR A 231 23.57 -3.90 -6.84
C THR A 231 23.85 -3.45 -8.27
N ALA A 232 23.19 -2.39 -8.72
CA ALA A 232 23.34 -1.85 -10.06
C ALA A 232 23.15 -0.33 -10.09
N HIS A 233 23.72 0.31 -11.10
CA HIS A 233 23.43 1.70 -11.45
C HIS A 233 23.19 1.84 -12.95
N ASP A 234 22.76 3.02 -13.39
CA ASP A 234 22.51 3.27 -14.80
C ASP A 234 23.80 3.20 -15.62
N LEU A 235 23.71 2.66 -16.84
CA LEU A 235 24.82 2.48 -17.78
C LEU A 235 24.44 2.92 -19.21
N ARG A 236 23.33 3.65 -19.40
CA ARG A 236 22.79 3.99 -20.74
C ARG A 236 23.75 4.79 -21.62
N HIS A 237 24.55 5.68 -21.03
CA HIS A 237 25.58 6.48 -21.71
C HIS A 237 26.90 5.71 -21.89
N GLY A 238 26.94 4.43 -21.49
CA GLY A 238 28.07 3.53 -21.63
C GLY A 238 27.92 2.61 -22.84
N SER A 239 27.57 1.33 -22.59
CA SER A 239 27.65 0.27 -23.59
C SER A 239 26.36 0.06 -24.40
N HIS A 240 25.19 0.42 -23.87
CA HIS A 240 23.91 0.21 -24.54
C HIS A 240 22.81 1.08 -23.91
N PRO A 241 21.96 1.77 -24.70
CA PRO A 241 20.96 2.70 -24.17
C PRO A 241 19.91 2.05 -23.27
N LEU A 242 19.67 0.74 -23.41
CA LEU A 242 18.70 0.02 -22.58
C LEU A 242 19.27 -0.45 -21.23
N HIS A 243 20.55 -0.19 -20.91
CA HIS A 243 21.16 -0.55 -19.62
C HIS A 243 20.77 0.41 -18.49
N HIS A 244 19.47 0.57 -18.28
CA HIS A 244 18.94 1.23 -17.08
C HIS A 244 19.30 0.40 -15.83
N ALA A 245 19.44 1.05 -14.67
CA ALA A 245 19.83 0.37 -13.42
C ALA A 245 19.02 -0.90 -13.10
N VAL A 246 17.71 -0.88 -13.38
CA VAL A 246 16.81 -2.04 -13.21
C VAL A 246 17.17 -3.21 -14.12
N MET A 247 17.48 -2.95 -15.40
CA MET A 247 17.83 -3.98 -16.38
C MET A 247 19.17 -4.64 -16.03
N VAL A 248 20.15 -3.82 -15.61
CA VAL A 248 21.45 -4.29 -15.10
C VAL A 248 21.27 -5.15 -13.85
N CYS A 249 20.36 -4.76 -12.94
CA CYS A 249 20.07 -5.51 -11.73
C CYS A 249 19.43 -6.89 -12.03
N ILE A 250 18.51 -6.96 -13.01
CA ILE A 250 17.91 -8.22 -13.48
C ILE A 250 18.97 -9.12 -14.14
N ASP A 251 19.83 -8.58 -15.01
CA ASP A 251 20.86 -9.36 -15.70
C ASP A 251 21.93 -9.89 -14.74
N LEU A 252 22.31 -9.11 -13.72
CA LEU A 252 23.19 -9.57 -12.63
C LEU A 252 22.60 -10.75 -11.84
N VAL A 253 21.28 -10.73 -11.58
CA VAL A 253 20.57 -11.86 -10.94
C VAL A 253 20.56 -13.09 -11.85
N ALA A 254 20.27 -12.91 -13.15
CA ALA A 254 20.30 -13.98 -14.13
C ALA A 254 21.70 -14.58 -14.29
N ARG A 255 22.76 -13.76 -14.31
CA ARG A 255 24.17 -14.18 -14.33
C ARG A 255 24.57 -14.93 -13.07
N GLY A 256 24.07 -14.48 -11.91
CA GLY A 256 24.18 -15.20 -10.64
C GLY A 256 23.49 -16.58 -10.61
N GLN A 257 22.61 -16.85 -11.56
CA GLN A 257 21.86 -18.11 -11.75
C GLN A 257 22.37 -18.95 -12.94
N GLY A 258 23.50 -18.56 -13.56
CA GLY A 258 24.09 -19.26 -14.71
C GLY A 258 23.56 -18.84 -16.09
N GLY A 259 22.72 -17.81 -16.15
CA GLY A 259 22.31 -17.12 -17.38
C GLY A 259 22.99 -15.75 -17.52
N GLY A 260 22.20 -14.72 -17.80
CA GLY A 260 22.68 -13.36 -18.07
C GLY A 260 23.20 -13.20 -19.50
N ALA A 261 23.07 -11.98 -20.04
CA ALA A 261 23.47 -11.64 -21.41
C ALA A 261 24.70 -10.73 -21.48
N TYR A 262 25.03 -10.03 -20.39
CA TYR A 262 26.02 -8.96 -20.43
C TYR A 262 27.18 -9.14 -19.44
N CYS A 263 28.17 -8.26 -19.56
CA CYS A 263 29.33 -8.20 -18.68
C CYS A 263 29.53 -6.80 -18.12
N TYR A 264 29.53 -6.70 -16.78
CA TYR A 264 29.59 -5.44 -16.03
C TYR A 264 30.91 -5.25 -15.29
N GLU A 265 31.94 -6.08 -15.54
CA GLU A 265 33.25 -6.04 -14.86
C GLU A 265 33.97 -4.67 -14.94
N ARG A 266 33.61 -3.82 -15.90
CA ARG A 266 34.10 -2.43 -16.04
C ARG A 266 33.41 -1.43 -15.08
N HIS A 267 32.49 -1.89 -14.25
CA HIS A 267 31.61 -1.10 -13.37
C HIS A 267 31.56 -1.75 -11.97
N PRO A 268 32.56 -1.52 -11.10
CA PRO A 268 32.72 -2.30 -9.86
C PRO A 268 31.59 -2.13 -8.82
N ALA A 269 30.75 -1.09 -8.94
CA ALA A 269 29.54 -0.92 -8.15
C ALA A 269 28.34 -1.77 -8.65
N CYS A 270 28.42 -2.31 -9.87
CA CYS A 270 27.46 -3.24 -10.44
C CYS A 270 27.93 -4.69 -10.19
N GLY A 271 27.24 -5.44 -9.33
CA GLY A 271 27.68 -6.78 -8.93
C GLY A 271 26.61 -7.64 -8.27
N PHE A 272 26.82 -8.96 -8.29
CA PHE A 272 25.94 -9.97 -7.69
C PHE A 272 26.53 -10.50 -6.37
N ALA A 273 25.80 -10.29 -5.28
CA ALA A 273 26.10 -10.75 -3.93
C ALA A 273 25.32 -12.05 -3.61
N GLY A 274 25.64 -13.11 -4.35
CA GLY A 274 24.97 -14.40 -4.22
C GLY A 274 25.31 -15.17 -2.93
N PRO A 275 24.42 -16.06 -2.48
CA PRO A 275 24.84 -17.29 -1.84
C PRO A 275 25.26 -18.30 -2.94
N GLY A 276 26.29 -19.11 -2.67
CA GLY A 276 26.56 -20.26 -3.54
C GLY A 276 25.39 -21.24 -3.51
N ILE A 277 24.99 -21.75 -4.69
CA ILE A 277 23.85 -22.66 -4.97
C ILE A 277 23.59 -23.66 -3.82
N LYS A 278 22.64 -23.33 -2.92
CA LYS A 278 22.15 -24.18 -1.81
C LYS A 278 20.68 -23.88 -1.50
N GLY A 279 19.82 -24.18 -2.46
CA GLY A 279 18.37 -24.03 -2.36
C GLY A 279 17.70 -24.36 -3.70
N GLU A 280 16.38 -24.44 -3.70
CA GLU A 280 15.60 -24.59 -4.94
C GLU A 280 15.74 -23.31 -5.78
N GLN A 281 16.11 -23.46 -7.06
CA GLN A 281 16.58 -22.33 -7.86
C GLN A 281 15.42 -21.45 -8.33
N ARG A 282 15.32 -20.24 -7.75
CA ARG A 282 14.34 -19.23 -8.16
C ARG A 282 14.54 -18.85 -9.63
N TYR A 283 13.45 -18.72 -10.37
CA TYR A 283 13.47 -18.20 -11.74
C TYR A 283 13.72 -16.68 -11.72
N ILE A 284 14.92 -16.24 -12.10
CA ILE A 284 15.32 -14.82 -12.20
C ILE A 284 15.00 -14.06 -10.91
N CYS A 285 14.05 -13.13 -10.91
CA CYS A 285 13.70 -12.31 -9.75
C CYS A 285 12.46 -12.81 -8.98
N THR A 286 12.03 -14.07 -9.18
CA THR A 286 10.85 -14.65 -8.54
C THR A 286 10.89 -14.45 -7.02
N GLY A 287 9.96 -13.65 -6.49
CA GLY A 287 9.83 -13.38 -5.05
C GLY A 287 10.89 -12.45 -4.44
N TYR A 288 11.79 -11.85 -5.23
CA TYR A 288 12.70 -10.81 -4.74
C TYR A 288 12.03 -9.44 -4.66
N ASP A 289 12.59 -8.55 -3.84
CA ASP A 289 12.22 -7.14 -3.75
C ASP A 289 13.22 -6.27 -4.52
N LEU A 290 12.73 -5.32 -5.34
CA LEU A 290 13.57 -4.28 -5.93
C LEU A 290 13.47 -2.99 -5.10
N TYR A 291 14.61 -2.40 -4.73
CA TYR A 291 14.69 -1.01 -4.25
C TYR A 291 15.41 -0.17 -5.31
N VAL A 292 14.79 0.90 -5.80
CA VAL A 292 15.32 1.73 -6.90
C VAL A 292 15.09 3.22 -6.63
N THR A 293 16.10 4.06 -6.89
CA THR A 293 16.03 5.48 -6.52
C THR A 293 14.94 6.23 -7.29
N ARG A 294 14.89 6.07 -8.61
CA ARG A 294 13.92 6.71 -9.53
C ARG A 294 12.86 5.71 -10.01
N GLU A 295 11.61 6.13 -10.19
CA GLU A 295 10.51 5.29 -10.68
C GLU A 295 10.85 4.62 -12.03
N PRO A 296 10.72 3.28 -12.16
CA PRO A 296 10.98 2.56 -13.40
C PRO A 296 10.07 2.96 -14.57
N CYS A 297 10.67 3.13 -15.74
CA CYS A 297 9.97 3.36 -17.01
C CYS A 297 9.27 2.09 -17.53
N VAL A 298 8.45 2.24 -18.59
CA VAL A 298 7.65 1.15 -19.19
C VAL A 298 8.47 -0.12 -19.47
N MET A 299 9.65 0.01 -20.07
CA MET A 299 10.55 -1.11 -20.35
C MET A 299 10.97 -1.84 -19.07
N CYS A 300 11.43 -1.10 -18.07
CA CYS A 300 11.91 -1.64 -16.80
C CYS A 300 10.77 -2.29 -16.00
N ALA A 301 9.58 -1.66 -16.00
CA ALA A 301 8.39 -2.17 -15.36
C ALA A 301 7.92 -3.51 -15.98
N MET A 302 7.95 -3.63 -17.30
CA MET A 302 7.59 -4.87 -17.99
C MET A 302 8.67 -5.96 -17.83
N ALA A 303 9.95 -5.59 -17.82
CA ALA A 303 11.05 -6.53 -17.55
C ALA A 303 10.96 -7.13 -16.13
N LEU A 304 10.60 -6.34 -15.13
CA LEU A 304 10.35 -6.81 -13.76
C LEU A 304 9.16 -7.79 -13.69
N LEU A 305 8.10 -7.52 -14.45
CA LEU A 305 6.94 -8.40 -14.57
C LEU A 305 7.32 -9.75 -15.19
N HIS A 306 8.05 -9.74 -16.32
CA HIS A 306 8.58 -10.97 -16.94
C HIS A 306 9.55 -11.72 -16.02
N SER A 307 10.33 -11.01 -15.21
CA SER A 307 11.25 -11.57 -14.20
C SER A 307 10.57 -12.04 -12.91
N ARG A 308 9.23 -11.93 -12.82
CA ARG A 308 8.40 -12.38 -11.70
C ARG A 308 8.73 -11.74 -10.35
N ILE A 309 9.13 -10.46 -10.34
CA ILE A 309 9.45 -9.71 -9.11
C ILE A 309 8.37 -9.88 -8.03
N GLY A 310 8.75 -9.94 -6.75
CA GLY A 310 7.82 -10.00 -5.62
C GLY A 310 7.22 -8.63 -5.29
N ARG A 311 8.08 -7.63 -5.07
CA ARG A 311 7.67 -6.24 -4.80
C ARG A 311 8.66 -5.23 -5.39
N VAL A 312 8.21 -3.99 -5.58
CA VAL A 312 9.07 -2.85 -5.97
C VAL A 312 8.88 -1.70 -5.01
N PHE A 313 9.99 -1.12 -4.56
CA PHE A 313 10.06 0.07 -3.71
C PHE A 313 10.83 1.15 -4.46
N TYR A 314 10.21 2.30 -4.71
CA TYR A 314 10.88 3.42 -5.36
C TYR A 314 10.88 4.72 -4.54
N GLY A 315 11.91 5.53 -4.74
CA GLY A 315 12.11 6.80 -4.03
C GLY A 315 11.35 7.96 -4.67
N SER A 316 11.90 8.51 -5.75
CA SER A 316 11.37 9.63 -6.52
C SER A 316 10.58 9.17 -7.75
N ALA A 317 9.59 9.97 -8.16
CA ALA A 317 8.82 9.74 -9.39
C ALA A 317 9.65 10.07 -10.64
N SER A 318 9.20 9.64 -11.82
CA SER A 318 9.84 9.95 -13.12
C SER A 318 8.82 10.31 -14.17
N ALA A 319 9.16 11.25 -15.06
CA ALA A 319 8.28 11.71 -16.13
C ALA A 319 7.93 10.62 -17.16
N ASP A 320 8.65 9.48 -17.18
CA ASP A 320 8.40 8.27 -17.97
C ASP A 320 7.94 7.07 -17.12
N GLY A 321 7.68 7.30 -15.83
CA GLY A 321 7.38 6.29 -14.82
C GLY A 321 6.10 5.49 -15.07
N ALA A 322 6.20 4.17 -14.96
CA ALA A 322 5.18 3.23 -15.38
C ALA A 322 4.51 2.44 -14.25
N PHE A 323 4.71 2.86 -13.00
CA PHE A 323 4.00 2.30 -11.84
C PHE A 323 3.04 3.28 -11.17
N GLY A 324 3.30 4.58 -11.23
CA GLY A 324 2.44 5.61 -10.62
C GLY A 324 2.40 6.96 -11.31
N THR A 325 3.27 7.25 -12.28
CA THR A 325 3.27 8.57 -12.97
C THR A 325 2.44 8.58 -14.25
N LYS A 326 2.81 7.81 -15.28
CA LYS A 326 2.06 7.70 -16.56
C LYS A 326 1.24 6.43 -16.69
N TYR A 327 1.69 5.34 -16.08
CA TYR A 327 1.04 4.03 -16.13
C TYR A 327 1.06 3.36 -14.76
N LYS A 328 0.31 2.27 -14.60
CA LYS A 328 0.25 1.44 -13.40
C LYS A 328 0.39 -0.04 -13.77
N ILE A 329 1.48 -0.39 -14.47
CA ILE A 329 1.57 -1.67 -15.21
C ILE A 329 1.33 -2.90 -14.32
N HIS A 330 1.80 -2.86 -13.07
CA HIS A 330 1.60 -3.92 -12.07
C HIS A 330 0.12 -4.19 -11.71
N THR A 331 -0.80 -3.31 -12.10
CA THR A 331 -2.24 -3.39 -11.79
C THR A 331 -3.13 -3.88 -12.92
N HIS A 332 -2.61 -4.02 -14.15
CA HIS A 332 -3.42 -4.51 -15.28
C HIS A 332 -3.82 -5.98 -15.08
N LYS A 333 -5.13 -6.25 -15.20
CA LYS A 333 -5.72 -7.56 -14.90
C LYS A 333 -5.37 -8.63 -15.94
N ASP A 334 -5.03 -8.22 -17.16
CA ASP A 334 -4.82 -9.10 -18.31
C ASP A 334 -3.36 -9.60 -18.42
N LEU A 335 -2.47 -9.08 -17.58
CA LEU A 335 -1.09 -9.55 -17.46
C LEU A 335 -1.00 -10.80 -16.58
N ASN A 336 0.03 -11.63 -16.78
CA ASN A 336 0.11 -12.98 -16.20
C ASN A 336 0.86 -13.08 -14.85
N HIS A 337 1.29 -11.96 -14.26
CA HIS A 337 1.97 -11.91 -12.95
C HIS A 337 1.46 -10.75 -12.10
N ARG A 338 1.57 -10.84 -10.77
CA ARG A 338 1.14 -9.80 -9.81
C ARG A 338 2.25 -9.54 -8.80
N PHE A 339 2.48 -8.26 -8.52
CA PHE A 339 3.47 -7.79 -7.55
C PHE A 339 3.03 -6.47 -6.95
N GLU A 340 3.46 -6.19 -5.72
CA GLU A 340 3.16 -4.92 -5.05
C GLU A 340 4.15 -3.84 -5.47
N VAL A 341 3.71 -2.59 -5.56
CA VAL A 341 4.59 -1.43 -5.76
C VAL A 341 4.32 -0.39 -4.67
N PHE A 342 5.40 0.12 -4.09
CA PHE A 342 5.40 1.14 -3.05
C PHE A 342 6.28 2.33 -3.46
N LYS A 343 5.81 3.55 -3.15
CA LYS A 343 6.52 4.79 -3.48
C LYS A 343 6.84 5.64 -2.25
N GLY A 344 7.96 6.37 -2.33
CA GLY A 344 8.40 7.35 -1.36
C GLY A 344 9.39 6.84 -0.31
N VAL A 345 10.12 5.74 -0.56
CA VAL A 345 11.20 5.27 0.34
C VAL A 345 12.42 6.17 0.15
N LEU A 346 12.85 6.88 1.20
CA LEU A 346 13.87 7.95 1.11
C LEU A 346 13.57 8.98 0.00
N GLN A 347 12.29 9.37 -0.17
CA GLN A 347 11.83 10.18 -1.31
C GLN A 347 12.70 11.41 -1.59
N GLN A 348 12.98 12.24 -0.56
CA GLN A 348 13.73 13.48 -0.74
C GLN A 348 15.14 13.21 -1.28
N VAL A 349 15.91 12.32 -0.62
CA VAL A 349 17.26 11.92 -1.05
C VAL A 349 17.26 11.41 -2.50
N CYS A 350 16.23 10.68 -2.90
CA CYS A 350 16.11 10.15 -4.26
C CYS A 350 15.69 11.20 -5.31
N SER A 351 15.04 12.29 -4.90
CA SER A 351 14.78 13.47 -5.73
C SER A 351 16.04 14.34 -5.86
N ASP A 352 16.78 14.53 -4.76
CA ASP A 352 17.99 15.37 -4.71
C ASP A 352 19.13 14.85 -5.60
N LEU A 353 19.10 13.56 -5.97
CA LEU A 353 19.96 12.97 -7.00
C LEU A 353 19.71 13.56 -8.41
N ASN A 354 18.50 14.07 -8.69
CA ASN A 354 17.98 14.37 -10.03
C ASN A 354 17.19 15.71 -10.08
N PRO A 355 17.81 16.85 -9.73
CA PRO A 355 17.12 18.14 -9.52
C PRO A 355 16.39 18.70 -10.75
N GLU A 356 16.76 18.28 -11.97
CA GLU A 356 16.18 18.75 -13.22
C GLU A 356 14.77 18.18 -13.51
N THR A 357 14.24 17.30 -12.65
CA THR A 357 12.89 16.70 -12.83
C THR A 357 11.76 17.40 -12.06
N THR A 358 12.02 18.59 -11.50
CA THR A 358 10.99 19.47 -10.92
C THR A 358 10.72 20.69 -11.79
N SER A 359 9.90 20.50 -12.82
CA SER A 359 9.29 21.55 -13.67
C SER A 359 7.88 21.13 -14.09
#